data_AF-A0A7S4Q3B2-F1
#
_entry.id   AF-A0A7S4Q3B2-F1
#
_cell.length_a   1.000
_cell.length_b   1.000
_cell.length_c   1.000
_cell.angle_alpha   90.00
_cell.angle_beta   90.00
_cell.angle_gamma   90.00
#
_symmetry.space_group_name_H-M   'P 1'
#
loop_
_entity.id
_entity.type
_entity.pdbx_description
1 polymer ?
#
loop_
_entity_poly.entity_id
_entity_poly.type
_entity_poly.pdbx_seq_one_letter_code
_entity_poly.pdbx_strand_id
1 'polypeptide(L)'
;SLCCGSHSASIAAALAMVPAPAMVTHPPAKEEGTGESGADCPGAGAVACRLAAVPLAKLRLEAPPSEQQLLAEELWAQGVVEYVVGSSQGQMGAGVDTFASSLKADPRNPSRHYFLGCITSAFHQKGKEAAVCFENAIAADPSFALAYQELVMLYEAWGNFEAARTVARRAIEKGVRWTDEWQRPPSWTPGLTANAWWDRQHFDWAEELEAAWEDIRDEALRLRGGCKAQGMPKEWTAVGSETATHDADIVSGGEWREFVLFGASAPRGPDSEAARCCPKTVAAIERLLPAAVAMAQLGVGEIIFSALAPGTRLLPHCASSNIRLTCHLGLVCPKGARIKVGHTWGEWEEGKCVFFDDSFLHEIANDAESVRIVLLIRFWHPELELDKVMQILEQGVKEFEDMNRMRMSPPMTALAAVKVNEAMATASGPA
;
A
#
# COMPACT_ATOMS: atom_id res chain seq x y z
N SER A 1 10.52 14.72 14.79
CA SER A 1 11.42 13.88 13.98
C SER A 1 10.80 12.54 13.60
N LEU A 2 9.51 12.51 13.23
CA LEU A 2 8.81 11.32 12.74
C LEU A 2 7.75 11.85 11.76
N CYS A 3 7.91 11.64 10.45
CA CYS A 3 6.84 11.96 9.47
C CYS A 3 6.96 11.34 8.07
N CYS A 4 8.07 10.66 7.70
CA CYS A 4 8.17 10.06 6.35
C CYS A 4 8.57 8.58 6.30
N GLY A 5 8.77 7.91 7.45
CA GLY A 5 9.34 6.56 7.49
C GLY A 5 8.38 5.43 7.88
N SER A 6 7.27 5.72 8.58
CA SER A 6 6.43 4.66 9.18
C SER A 6 5.52 3.97 8.17
N HIS A 7 5.05 4.68 7.14
CA HIS A 7 4.15 4.15 6.11
C HIS A 7 4.84 3.21 5.10
N SER A 8 6.17 3.35 4.95
CA SER A 8 6.95 2.62 3.94
C SER A 8 7.43 1.23 4.40
N ALA A 9 7.32 0.93 5.70
CA ALA A 9 7.92 -0.28 6.28
C ALA A 9 6.97 -1.50 6.37
N SER A 10 5.65 -1.32 6.50
CA SER A 10 4.75 -2.48 6.77
C SER A 10 4.26 -3.22 5.54
N ILE A 11 4.10 -2.55 4.39
CA ILE A 11 3.80 -3.28 3.14
C ILE A 11 4.99 -4.21 2.81
N ALA A 12 6.22 -3.73 2.98
CA ALA A 12 7.41 -4.57 2.85
C ALA A 12 7.50 -5.67 3.94
N ALA A 13 7.10 -5.39 5.18
CA ALA A 13 7.18 -6.38 6.28
C ALA A 13 6.13 -7.51 6.16
N ALA A 14 4.92 -7.23 5.70
CA ALA A 14 3.89 -8.25 5.46
C ALA A 14 4.19 -9.12 4.22
N LEU A 15 4.86 -8.55 3.21
CA LEU A 15 5.16 -9.23 1.95
C LEU A 15 6.54 -9.93 1.93
N ALA A 16 7.49 -9.50 2.77
CA ALA A 16 8.80 -10.15 2.91
C ALA A 16 8.78 -11.44 3.78
N MET A 17 7.63 -11.80 4.37
CA MET A 17 7.50 -12.97 5.26
C MET A 17 7.06 -14.27 4.57
N VAL A 18 6.96 -14.29 3.24
CA VAL A 18 6.69 -15.53 2.49
C VAL A 18 8.02 -16.28 2.25
N PRO A 19 8.25 -17.47 2.83
CA PRO A 19 9.45 -18.25 2.53
C PRO A 19 9.40 -18.75 1.08
N ALA A 20 10.46 -18.50 0.32
CA ALA A 20 10.60 -18.99 -1.05
C ALA A 20 10.52 -20.54 -1.08
N PRO A 21 9.78 -21.14 -2.05
CA PRO A 21 9.78 -22.58 -2.21
C PRO A 21 11.18 -23.05 -2.64
N ALA A 22 11.71 -24.05 -1.94
CA ALA A 22 13.01 -24.65 -2.23
C ALA A 22 13.05 -25.18 -3.67
N MET A 23 13.88 -24.58 -4.52
CA MET A 23 14.16 -25.11 -5.86
C MET A 23 14.98 -26.40 -5.73
N VAL A 24 14.33 -27.53 -6.02
CA VAL A 24 15.00 -28.80 -6.26
C VAL A 24 15.69 -28.70 -7.62
N THR A 25 17.02 -28.75 -7.62
CA THR A 25 17.85 -28.77 -8.82
C THR A 25 17.93 -30.19 -9.38
N HIS A 26 17.46 -30.39 -10.62
CA HIS A 26 17.79 -31.58 -11.39
C HIS A 26 19.01 -31.30 -12.30
N PRO A 27 19.97 -32.24 -12.42
CA PRO A 27 21.14 -32.06 -13.27
C PRO A 27 20.81 -32.32 -14.76
N PRO A 28 21.59 -31.77 -15.71
CA PRO A 28 21.31 -31.90 -17.12
C PRO A 28 21.66 -33.30 -17.65
N ALA A 29 20.80 -33.82 -18.53
CA ALA A 29 21.00 -35.07 -19.24
C ALA A 29 22.11 -34.93 -20.31
N LYS A 30 22.93 -35.97 -20.44
CA LYS A 30 23.94 -36.15 -21.49
C LYS A 30 23.26 -36.64 -22.77
N GLU A 31 23.53 -35.99 -23.90
CA GLU A 31 23.24 -36.56 -25.22
C GLU A 31 24.44 -37.41 -25.69
N GLU A 32 24.18 -38.70 -25.90
CA GLU A 32 25.06 -39.63 -26.61
C GLU A 32 24.75 -39.58 -28.12
N GLY A 33 25.79 -39.51 -28.94
CA GLY A 33 25.68 -39.61 -30.39
C GLY A 33 25.66 -41.06 -30.88
N THR A 34 25.03 -41.27 -32.04
CA THR A 34 25.32 -42.40 -32.94
C THR A 34 25.15 -41.95 -34.40
N GLY A 35 26.12 -42.32 -35.27
CA GLY A 35 26.03 -42.23 -36.74
C GLY A 35 25.05 -43.26 -37.32
N GLU A 36 24.80 -43.39 -38.63
CA GLU A 36 25.62 -43.14 -39.82
C GLU A 36 24.73 -43.22 -41.09
N SER A 37 25.20 -42.58 -42.17
CA SER A 37 25.05 -42.95 -43.60
C SER A 37 23.78 -42.59 -44.42
N GLY A 38 24.02 -42.02 -45.62
CA GLY A 38 23.23 -42.35 -46.82
C GLY A 38 22.75 -41.23 -47.77
N ALA A 39 23.67 -40.69 -48.58
CA ALA A 39 23.53 -40.30 -50.00
C ALA A 39 22.60 -39.16 -50.52
N ASP A 40 23.23 -38.38 -51.41
CA ASP A 40 22.76 -37.66 -52.62
C ASP A 40 22.13 -36.24 -52.58
N CYS A 41 22.93 -35.30 -53.11
CA CYS A 41 22.58 -33.98 -53.68
C CYS A 41 21.74 -34.12 -54.98
N PRO A 42 20.98 -33.09 -55.48
CA PRO A 42 21.44 -31.69 -55.62
C PRO A 42 20.37 -30.58 -55.52
N GLY A 43 20.82 -29.32 -55.35
CA GLY A 43 19.99 -28.15 -55.68
C GLY A 43 20.38 -26.87 -54.95
N ALA A 44 21.29 -26.09 -55.53
CA ALA A 44 21.58 -24.73 -55.10
C ALA A 44 20.35 -23.83 -55.30
N GLY A 45 19.66 -23.50 -54.21
CA GLY A 45 18.59 -22.50 -54.16
C GLY A 45 18.91 -21.47 -53.11
N ALA A 46 19.22 -20.24 -53.54
CA ALA A 46 19.51 -19.12 -52.66
C ALA A 46 18.33 -18.84 -51.72
N VAL A 47 18.51 -19.06 -50.42
CA VAL A 47 17.58 -18.59 -49.39
C VAL A 47 17.79 -17.08 -49.25
N ALA A 48 17.01 -16.30 -49.99
CA ALA A 48 16.93 -14.86 -49.82
C ALA A 48 16.37 -14.56 -48.43
N CYS A 49 17.25 -14.11 -47.53
CA CYS A 49 16.88 -13.57 -46.23
C CYS A 49 16.04 -12.30 -46.48
N ARG A 50 14.70 -12.41 -46.39
CA ARG A 50 13.81 -11.24 -46.43
C ARG A 50 13.94 -10.52 -45.10
N LEU A 51 14.89 -9.58 -45.01
CA LEU A 51 14.82 -8.48 -44.07
C LEU A 51 13.49 -7.77 -44.34
N ALA A 52 12.56 -7.85 -43.39
CA ALA A 52 11.35 -7.04 -43.43
C ALA A 52 11.78 -5.57 -43.47
N ALA A 53 11.57 -4.90 -44.59
CA ALA A 53 11.81 -3.48 -44.72
C ALA A 53 10.85 -2.75 -43.78
N VAL A 54 11.37 -2.28 -42.63
CA VAL A 54 10.66 -1.31 -41.81
C VAL A 54 10.45 -0.07 -42.69
N PRO A 55 9.21 0.38 -42.94
CA PRO A 55 8.99 1.58 -43.74
C PRO A 55 9.69 2.76 -43.06
N LEU A 56 10.76 3.27 -43.68
CA LEU A 56 11.53 4.45 -43.23
C LEU A 56 10.65 5.68 -42.93
N ALA A 57 9.42 5.72 -43.48
CA ALA A 57 8.42 6.75 -43.22
C ALA A 57 7.87 6.79 -41.77
N LYS A 58 8.18 5.81 -40.91
CA LYS A 58 7.78 5.82 -39.48
C LYS A 58 8.93 6.11 -38.51
N LEU A 59 10.18 6.21 -38.96
CA LEU A 59 11.27 6.73 -38.15
C LEU A 59 11.23 8.26 -38.19
N ARG A 60 10.40 8.87 -37.34
CA ARG A 60 10.64 10.26 -36.94
C ARG A 60 11.91 10.25 -36.10
N LEU A 61 13.03 10.63 -36.70
CA LEU A 61 14.19 11.08 -35.94
C LEU A 61 13.73 12.25 -35.08
N GLU A 62 13.79 12.08 -33.77
CA GLU A 62 13.54 13.18 -32.84
C GLU A 62 14.51 14.31 -33.15
N ALA A 63 14.02 15.55 -33.11
CA ALA A 63 14.87 16.71 -33.28
C ALA A 63 16.00 16.67 -32.23
N PRO A 64 17.23 17.07 -32.58
CA PRO A 64 18.31 17.10 -31.61
C PRO A 64 17.91 17.99 -30.42
N PRO A 65 18.36 17.65 -29.19
CA PRO A 65 18.00 18.41 -28.00
C PRO A 65 18.47 19.86 -28.12
N SER A 66 17.64 20.79 -27.65
CA SER A 66 18.01 22.19 -27.58
C SER A 66 19.14 22.42 -26.57
N GLU A 67 19.81 23.57 -26.66
CA GLU A 67 20.84 23.98 -25.70
C GLU A 67 20.31 23.99 -24.25
N GLN A 68 19.06 24.40 -24.06
CA GLN A 68 18.38 24.36 -22.76
C GLN A 68 18.16 22.94 -22.26
N GLN A 69 17.83 21.99 -23.14
CA GLN A 69 17.67 20.58 -22.78
C GLN A 69 19.00 19.93 -22.41
N LEU A 70 20.07 20.28 -23.12
CA LEU A 70 21.43 19.83 -22.79
C LEU A 70 21.89 20.39 -21.44
N LEU A 71 21.66 21.68 -21.17
CA LEU A 71 21.94 22.29 -19.87
C LEU A 71 21.13 21.63 -18.76
N ALA A 72 19.84 21.38 -18.99
CA ALA A 72 18.98 20.70 -18.02
C ALA A 72 19.50 19.29 -17.71
N GLU A 73 19.96 18.56 -18.72
CA GLU A 73 20.54 17.23 -18.59
C GLU A 73 21.85 17.25 -17.78
N GLU A 74 22.75 18.18 -18.08
CA GLU A 74 24.01 18.36 -17.35
C GLU A 74 23.78 18.68 -15.87
N LEU A 75 22.89 19.65 -15.58
CA LEU A 75 22.50 20.00 -14.22
C LEU A 75 21.84 18.83 -13.49
N TRP A 76 20.99 18.07 -14.19
CA TRP A 76 20.35 16.88 -13.60
C TRP A 76 21.41 15.86 -13.18
N ALA A 77 22.31 15.52 -14.10
CA ALA A 77 23.37 14.56 -13.86
C ALA A 77 24.31 14.99 -12.72
N GLN A 78 24.63 16.29 -12.63
CA GLN A 78 25.37 16.84 -11.49
C GLN A 78 24.60 16.67 -10.17
N GLY A 79 23.30 17.00 -10.14
CA GLY A 79 22.46 16.80 -8.95
C GLY A 79 22.41 15.33 -8.50
N VAL A 80 22.38 14.38 -9.45
CA VAL A 80 22.44 12.94 -9.14
C VAL A 80 23.75 12.58 -8.44
N VAL A 81 24.90 13.08 -8.92
CA VAL A 81 26.19 12.86 -8.26
C VAL A 81 26.18 13.41 -6.83
N GLU A 82 25.75 14.65 -6.66
CA GLU A 82 25.64 15.29 -5.35
C GLU A 82 24.75 14.49 -4.40
N TYR A 83 23.61 13.99 -4.89
CA TYR A 83 22.69 13.16 -4.11
C TYR A 83 23.30 11.81 -3.71
N VAL A 84 23.94 11.09 -4.65
CA VAL A 84 24.54 9.76 -4.39
C VAL A 84 25.72 9.87 -3.43
N VAL A 85 26.63 10.80 -3.70
CA VAL A 85 27.80 11.05 -2.84
C VAL A 85 27.35 11.56 -1.48
N GLY A 86 26.44 12.52 -1.43
CA GLY A 86 25.87 13.02 -0.17
C GLY A 86 25.20 11.92 0.65
N SER A 87 24.41 11.04 0.01
CA SER A 87 23.76 9.91 0.68
C SER A 87 24.77 8.94 1.30
N SER A 88 25.89 8.66 0.62
CA SER A 88 27.00 7.85 1.18
C SER A 88 27.67 8.48 2.42
N GLN A 89 27.52 9.80 2.58
CA GLN A 89 28.05 10.58 3.71
C GLN A 89 26.97 10.89 4.78
N GLY A 90 25.77 10.34 4.65
CA GLY A 90 24.63 10.62 5.53
C GLY A 90 23.96 11.98 5.30
N GLN A 91 24.33 12.71 4.25
CA GLN A 91 23.72 13.97 3.84
C GLN A 91 22.53 13.71 2.91
N MET A 92 21.43 13.25 3.50
CA MET A 92 20.20 12.95 2.76
C MET A 92 19.61 14.24 2.16
N GLY A 93 19.24 14.21 0.87
CA GLY A 93 18.67 15.36 0.17
C GLY A 93 19.69 16.36 -0.40
N ALA A 94 20.97 15.99 -0.52
CA ALA A 94 21.96 16.74 -1.28
C ALA A 94 21.55 16.88 -2.76
N GLY A 95 21.96 17.98 -3.40
CA GLY A 95 21.66 18.26 -4.81
C GLY A 95 20.28 18.84 -5.11
N VAL A 96 19.45 19.14 -4.11
CA VAL A 96 18.10 19.74 -4.29
C VAL A 96 18.13 21.02 -5.13
N ASP A 97 19.06 21.95 -4.86
CA ASP A 97 19.16 23.21 -5.61
C ASP A 97 19.60 22.97 -7.07
N THR A 98 20.45 21.97 -7.28
CA THR A 98 20.95 21.56 -8.60
C THR A 98 19.83 20.90 -9.42
N PHE A 99 19.04 20.01 -8.81
CA PHE A 99 17.83 19.46 -9.41
C PHE A 99 16.80 20.55 -9.76
N ALA A 100 16.56 21.50 -8.86
CA ALA A 100 15.68 22.62 -9.13
C ALA A 100 16.19 23.49 -10.30
N SER A 101 17.51 23.66 -10.43
CA SER A 101 18.13 24.39 -11.54
C SER A 101 17.97 23.64 -12.88
N SER A 102 18.06 22.31 -12.88
CA SER A 102 17.74 21.49 -14.05
C SER A 102 16.31 21.72 -14.55
N LEU A 103 15.34 21.76 -13.64
CA LEU A 103 13.92 21.99 -13.96
C LEU A 103 13.62 23.43 -14.42
N LYS A 104 14.43 24.41 -14.02
CA LYS A 104 14.34 25.77 -14.60
C LYS A 104 14.80 25.79 -16.06
N ALA A 105 15.76 24.95 -16.44
CA ALA A 105 16.26 24.85 -17.80
C ALA A 105 15.33 24.05 -18.72
N ASP A 106 14.74 22.94 -18.23
CA ASP A 106 13.64 22.24 -18.92
C ASP A 106 12.53 21.82 -17.94
N PRO A 107 11.40 22.55 -17.89
CA PRO A 107 10.32 22.30 -16.94
C PRO A 107 9.40 21.16 -17.36
N ARG A 108 9.62 20.49 -18.50
CA ARG A 108 8.66 19.53 -19.08
C ARG A 108 8.88 18.08 -18.64
N ASN A 109 9.85 17.81 -17.79
CA ASN A 109 10.14 16.44 -17.36
C ASN A 109 9.34 16.07 -16.09
N PRO A 110 8.29 15.23 -16.19
CA PRO A 110 7.45 14.90 -15.05
C PRO A 110 8.22 14.13 -13.95
N SER A 111 9.08 13.18 -14.33
CA SER A 111 9.84 12.36 -13.38
C SER A 111 10.83 13.19 -12.55
N ARG A 112 11.40 14.25 -13.12
CA ARG A 112 12.29 15.18 -12.39
C ARG A 112 11.52 15.99 -11.37
N HIS A 113 10.35 16.52 -11.74
CA HIS A 113 9.46 17.21 -10.81
C HIS A 113 9.00 16.29 -9.68
N TYR A 114 8.58 15.07 -10.01
CA TYR A 114 8.16 14.07 -9.01
C TYR A 114 9.28 13.78 -8.01
N PHE A 115 10.48 13.43 -8.48
CA PHE A 115 11.61 13.13 -7.60
C PHE A 115 11.99 14.33 -6.73
N LEU A 116 12.03 15.54 -7.29
CA LEU A 116 12.28 16.76 -6.52
C LEU A 116 11.22 16.95 -5.42
N GLY A 117 9.95 16.68 -5.72
CA GLY A 117 8.87 16.70 -4.74
C GLY A 117 9.10 15.71 -3.60
N CYS A 118 9.46 14.47 -3.92
CA CYS A 118 9.75 13.43 -2.93
C CYS A 118 10.87 13.83 -1.96
N ILE A 119 12.03 14.25 -2.47
CA ILE A 119 13.17 14.62 -1.61
C ILE A 119 12.93 15.91 -0.83
N THR A 120 12.17 16.86 -1.40
CA THR A 120 11.80 18.12 -0.73
C THR A 120 10.85 17.86 0.43
N SER A 121 9.89 16.94 0.25
CA SER A 121 8.98 16.50 1.30
C SER A 121 9.73 15.74 2.40
N ALA A 122 10.54 14.74 2.02
CA ALA A 122 11.17 13.82 2.96
C ALA A 122 12.30 14.44 3.80
N PHE A 123 13.14 15.29 3.20
CA PHE A 123 14.39 15.72 3.84
C PHE A 123 14.44 17.20 4.21
N HIS A 124 13.62 18.03 3.56
CA HIS A 124 13.66 19.48 3.77
C HIS A 124 12.46 20.01 4.56
N GLN A 125 11.48 19.16 4.90
CA GLN A 125 10.24 19.54 5.61
C GLN A 125 9.48 20.69 4.91
N LYS A 126 9.65 20.76 3.59
CA LYS A 126 9.19 21.82 2.70
C LYS A 126 7.98 21.36 1.91
N GLY A 127 6.95 20.92 2.63
CA GLY A 127 5.85 20.23 1.99
C GLY A 127 5.06 21.13 1.01
N LYS A 128 4.99 22.46 1.23
CA LYS A 128 4.37 23.38 0.25
C LYS A 128 5.14 23.41 -1.07
N GLU A 129 6.47 23.45 -1.03
CA GLU A 129 7.29 23.34 -2.25
C GLU A 129 7.16 21.96 -2.90
N ALA A 130 7.06 20.89 -2.11
CA ALA A 130 6.82 19.54 -2.63
C ALA A 130 5.48 19.44 -3.38
N ALA A 131 4.40 20.02 -2.84
CA ALA A 131 3.10 20.07 -3.51
C ALA A 131 3.18 20.76 -4.89
N VAL A 132 3.93 21.87 -4.98
CA VAL A 132 4.17 22.56 -6.26
C VAL A 132 4.93 21.66 -7.25
N CYS A 133 5.90 20.88 -6.77
CA CYS A 133 6.61 19.92 -7.62
C CYS A 133 5.66 18.83 -8.16
N PHE A 134 4.79 18.26 -7.33
CA PHE A 134 3.82 17.26 -7.80
C PHE A 134 2.79 17.86 -8.77
N GLU A 135 2.31 19.08 -8.54
CA GLU A 135 1.45 19.80 -9.48
C GLU A 135 2.13 20.03 -10.84
N ASN A 136 3.41 20.40 -10.83
CA ASN A 136 4.19 20.55 -12.07
C ASN A 136 4.40 19.20 -12.78
N ALA A 137 4.61 18.11 -12.04
CA ALA A 137 4.69 16.77 -12.60
C ALA A 137 3.38 16.37 -13.30
N ILE A 138 2.24 16.64 -12.67
CA ILE A 138 0.90 16.43 -13.24
C ILE A 138 0.64 17.32 -14.46
N ALA A 139 1.10 18.58 -14.42
CA ALA A 139 0.95 19.51 -15.54
C ALA A 139 1.79 19.08 -16.75
N ALA A 140 3.00 18.54 -16.52
CA ALA A 140 3.88 18.02 -17.56
C ALA A 140 3.36 16.70 -18.16
N ASP A 141 2.81 15.81 -17.33
CA ASP A 141 2.15 14.58 -17.74
C ASP A 141 0.90 14.30 -16.90
N PRO A 142 -0.31 14.62 -17.42
CA PRO A 142 -1.56 14.36 -16.73
C PRO A 142 -1.86 12.89 -16.48
N SER A 143 -1.12 11.96 -17.11
CA SER A 143 -1.23 10.52 -16.89
C SER A 143 -0.35 10.00 -15.75
N PHE A 144 0.45 10.87 -15.13
CA PHE A 144 1.41 10.47 -14.11
C PHE A 144 0.77 10.17 -12.75
N ALA A 145 0.21 8.97 -12.63
CA ALA A 145 -0.56 8.49 -11.47
C ALA A 145 0.12 8.71 -10.10
N LEU A 146 1.43 8.45 -10.00
CA LEU A 146 2.16 8.58 -8.74
C LEU A 146 2.17 10.02 -8.21
N ALA A 147 2.23 11.03 -9.09
CA ALA A 147 2.22 12.42 -8.66
C ALA A 147 0.88 12.82 -8.00
N TYR A 148 -0.25 12.31 -8.51
CA TYR A 148 -1.55 12.49 -7.85
C TYR A 148 -1.58 11.82 -6.47
N GLN A 149 -1.06 10.59 -6.38
CA GLN A 149 -1.02 9.84 -5.14
C GLN A 149 -0.19 10.53 -4.06
N GLU A 150 1.02 11.01 -4.38
CA GLU A 150 1.87 11.75 -3.43
C GLU A 150 1.20 13.06 -2.98
N LEU A 151 0.58 13.78 -3.92
CA LEU A 151 -0.08 15.04 -3.60
C LEU A 151 -1.30 14.82 -2.68
N VAL A 152 -2.07 13.76 -2.89
CA VAL A 152 -3.14 13.34 -1.98
C VAL A 152 -2.60 13.03 -0.59
N MET A 153 -1.59 12.14 -0.49
CA MET A 153 -1.01 11.76 0.81
C MET A 153 -0.45 12.97 1.55
N LEU A 154 0.14 13.92 0.83
CA LEU A 154 0.66 15.17 1.41
C LEU A 154 -0.46 16.06 1.97
N TYR A 155 -1.58 16.21 1.26
CA TYR A 155 -2.73 16.96 1.77
C TYR A 155 -3.40 16.26 2.96
N GLU A 156 -3.48 14.92 2.95
CA GLU A 156 -4.01 14.14 4.07
C GLU A 156 -3.13 14.25 5.32
N ALA A 157 -1.80 14.23 5.16
CA ALA A 157 -0.86 14.47 6.26
C ALA A 157 -1.01 15.87 6.88
N TRP A 158 -1.53 16.85 6.12
CA TRP A 158 -1.88 18.17 6.63
C TRP A 158 -3.31 18.29 7.18
N GLY A 159 -4.08 17.19 7.18
CA GLY A 159 -5.49 17.19 7.54
C GLY A 159 -6.40 17.91 6.55
N ASN A 160 -5.92 18.23 5.34
CA ASN A 160 -6.69 18.91 4.30
C ASN A 160 -7.36 17.88 3.35
N PHE A 161 -8.34 17.15 3.88
CA PHE A 161 -9.06 16.11 3.14
C PHE A 161 -9.87 16.65 1.95
N GLU A 162 -10.26 17.92 1.97
CA GLU A 162 -10.95 18.55 0.83
C GLU A 162 -10.02 18.78 -0.37
N ALA A 163 -8.79 19.26 -0.12
CA ALA A 163 -7.78 19.37 -1.15
C ALA A 163 -7.38 17.99 -1.69
N ALA A 164 -7.19 17.01 -0.81
CA ALA A 164 -6.93 15.61 -1.20
C ALA A 164 -8.02 15.07 -2.14
N ARG A 165 -9.30 15.24 -1.80
CA ARG A 165 -10.42 14.86 -2.67
C ARG A 165 -10.45 15.60 -4.00
N THR A 166 -10.10 16.88 -4.00
CA THR A 166 -10.00 17.67 -5.25
C THR A 166 -8.94 17.11 -6.19
N VAL A 167 -7.79 16.70 -5.66
CA VAL A 167 -6.74 16.03 -6.45
C VAL A 167 -7.21 14.66 -6.93
N ALA A 168 -7.90 13.89 -6.08
CA ALA A 168 -8.47 12.60 -6.47
C ALA A 168 -9.49 12.72 -7.61
N ARG A 169 -10.39 13.72 -7.59
CA ARG A 169 -11.29 14.02 -8.71
C ARG A 169 -10.54 14.23 -10.02
N ARG A 170 -9.43 14.99 -10.01
CA ARG A 170 -8.59 15.20 -11.20
C ARG A 170 -7.97 13.90 -11.69
N ALA A 171 -7.51 13.02 -10.80
CA ALA A 171 -6.97 11.72 -11.18
C ALA A 171 -8.05 10.81 -11.81
N ILE A 172 -9.26 10.81 -11.26
CA ILE A 172 -10.42 10.08 -11.77
C ILE A 172 -10.81 10.58 -13.16
N GLU A 173 -10.89 11.91 -13.35
CA GLU A 173 -11.18 12.54 -14.65
C GLU A 173 -10.15 12.17 -15.73
N LYS A 174 -8.90 11.88 -15.35
CA LYS A 174 -7.85 11.41 -16.26
C LYS A 174 -7.83 9.89 -16.43
N GLY A 175 -8.60 9.14 -15.65
CA GLY A 175 -8.64 7.68 -15.69
C GLY A 175 -7.34 7.02 -15.24
N VAL A 176 -6.56 7.66 -14.38
CA VAL A 176 -5.21 7.16 -13.98
C VAL A 176 -5.18 6.51 -12.60
N ARG A 177 -6.06 6.96 -11.70
CA ARG A 177 -6.21 6.42 -10.33
C ARG A 177 -7.63 6.63 -9.82
N TRP A 178 -8.07 5.65 -9.04
CA TRP A 178 -9.33 5.61 -8.29
C TRP A 178 -10.58 5.74 -9.15
N THR A 179 -11.72 5.43 -8.54
CA THR A 179 -13.06 5.53 -9.14
C THR A 179 -13.99 6.41 -8.31
N ASP A 180 -13.68 6.61 -7.03
CA ASP A 180 -14.42 7.49 -6.12
C ASP A 180 -13.43 8.43 -5.40
N GLU A 181 -13.77 9.71 -5.29
CA GLU A 181 -12.90 10.70 -4.66
C GLU A 181 -12.68 10.45 -3.16
N TRP A 182 -13.57 9.70 -2.49
CA TRP A 182 -13.49 9.32 -1.09
C TRP A 182 -12.63 8.07 -0.85
N GLN A 183 -12.44 7.22 -1.86
CA GLN A 183 -11.65 5.99 -1.82
C GLN A 183 -10.25 6.23 -2.36
N ARG A 184 -9.27 6.43 -1.47
CA ARG A 184 -7.90 6.82 -1.87
C ARG A 184 -6.81 5.89 -1.28
N PRO A 185 -6.95 4.55 -1.39
CA PRO A 185 -5.89 3.65 -0.94
C PRO A 185 -4.62 3.85 -1.78
N PRO A 186 -3.43 3.77 -1.17
CA PRO A 186 -2.15 3.74 -1.89
C PRO A 186 -2.00 2.54 -2.82
N SER A 187 -2.51 1.36 -2.44
CA SER A 187 -2.54 0.15 -3.28
C SER A 187 -3.96 -0.07 -3.80
N TRP A 188 -4.21 0.31 -5.06
CA TRP A 188 -5.55 0.33 -5.64
C TRP A 188 -5.68 -0.66 -6.79
N THR A 189 -6.64 -1.58 -6.67
CA THR A 189 -7.01 -2.53 -7.73
C THR A 189 -8.21 -1.99 -8.51
N PRO A 190 -8.06 -1.71 -9.82
CA PRO A 190 -9.16 -1.23 -10.65
C PRO A 190 -10.23 -2.30 -10.89
N GLY A 191 -11.46 -1.86 -11.17
CA GLY A 191 -12.56 -2.73 -11.59
C GLY A 191 -13.40 -3.34 -10.47
N LEU A 192 -13.03 -3.12 -9.20
CA LEU A 192 -13.85 -3.48 -8.05
C LEU A 192 -14.91 -2.40 -7.78
N THR A 193 -16.13 -2.82 -7.46
CA THR A 193 -17.22 -1.94 -7.04
C THR A 193 -16.81 -1.12 -5.81
N ALA A 194 -16.94 0.20 -5.90
CA ALA A 194 -16.54 1.12 -4.84
C ALA A 194 -17.77 1.65 -4.11
N ASN A 195 -18.12 1.03 -2.98
CA ASN A 195 -19.17 1.49 -2.08
C ASN A 195 -18.61 1.72 -0.67
N ALA A 196 -18.85 2.91 -0.11
CA ALA A 196 -18.47 3.22 1.27
C ALA A 196 -19.16 2.28 2.28
N TRP A 197 -20.47 2.06 2.10
CA TRP A 197 -21.29 1.18 2.92
C TRP A 197 -21.85 0.04 2.07
N TRP A 198 -21.92 -1.15 2.65
CA TRP A 198 -22.46 -2.33 1.99
C TRP A 198 -23.68 -2.86 2.76
N ASP A 199 -24.74 -3.19 2.03
CA ASP A 199 -25.92 -3.76 2.66
C ASP A 199 -25.62 -5.17 3.17
N ARG A 200 -26.06 -5.44 4.41
CA ARG A 200 -25.94 -6.75 5.07
C ARG A 200 -26.34 -7.92 4.15
N GLN A 201 -27.35 -7.76 3.31
CA GLN A 201 -27.88 -8.81 2.43
C GLN A 201 -26.86 -9.34 1.39
N HIS A 202 -25.76 -8.64 1.14
CA HIS A 202 -24.70 -9.12 0.25
C HIS A 202 -23.86 -10.25 0.87
N PHE A 203 -24.00 -10.54 2.17
CA PHE A 203 -23.11 -11.42 2.92
C PHE A 203 -23.89 -12.53 3.62
N ASP A 204 -24.07 -13.68 2.98
CA ASP A 204 -24.90 -14.78 3.49
C ASP A 204 -24.47 -15.31 4.87
N TRP A 205 -23.16 -15.31 5.15
CA TRP A 205 -22.59 -15.79 6.42
C TRP A 205 -22.97 -14.94 7.64
N ALA A 206 -23.43 -13.72 7.43
CA ALA A 206 -23.61 -12.78 8.52
C ALA A 206 -24.84 -13.07 9.39
N GLU A 207 -25.81 -13.88 8.95
CA GLU A 207 -27.00 -14.22 9.77
C GLU A 207 -26.58 -15.16 10.88
N GLU A 208 -25.78 -16.17 10.51
CA GLU A 208 -25.23 -17.13 11.45
C GLU A 208 -24.21 -16.48 12.38
N LEU A 209 -23.42 -15.52 11.90
CA LEU A 209 -22.51 -14.76 12.75
C LEU A 209 -23.27 -13.89 13.75
N GLU A 210 -24.29 -13.16 13.29
CA GLU A 210 -25.19 -12.39 14.17
C GLU A 210 -25.91 -13.31 15.17
N ALA A 211 -26.31 -14.52 14.79
CA ALA A 211 -26.93 -15.47 15.73
C ALA A 211 -25.96 -15.97 16.82
N ALA A 212 -24.65 -16.01 16.54
CA ALA A 212 -23.62 -16.41 17.48
C ALA A 212 -23.09 -15.26 18.37
N TRP A 213 -23.64 -14.06 18.25
CA TRP A 213 -23.03 -12.85 18.81
C TRP A 213 -22.87 -12.86 20.33
N GLU A 214 -23.80 -13.46 21.08
CA GLU A 214 -23.73 -13.51 22.55
C GLU A 214 -22.57 -14.39 23.01
N ASP A 215 -22.38 -15.53 22.35
CA ASP A 215 -21.25 -16.42 22.63
C ASP A 215 -19.92 -15.72 22.33
N ILE A 216 -19.85 -14.98 21.21
CA ILE A 216 -18.67 -14.20 20.81
C ILE A 216 -18.39 -13.08 21.82
N ARG A 217 -19.43 -12.31 22.20
CA ARG A 217 -19.34 -11.23 23.19
C ARG A 217 -18.85 -11.79 24.52
N ASP A 218 -19.45 -12.86 25.01
CA ASP A 218 -19.13 -13.39 26.32
C ASP A 218 -17.72 -13.98 26.39
N GLU A 219 -17.21 -14.57 25.30
CA GLU A 219 -15.80 -14.96 25.19
C GLU A 219 -14.87 -13.73 25.20
N ALA A 220 -15.20 -12.69 24.42
CA ALA A 220 -14.43 -11.45 24.39
C ALA A 220 -14.34 -10.81 25.79
N LEU A 221 -15.45 -10.73 26.52
CA LEU A 221 -15.51 -10.13 27.85
C LEU A 221 -14.78 -10.94 28.93
N ARG A 222 -14.51 -12.23 28.70
CA ARG A 222 -13.75 -13.12 29.61
C ARG A 222 -12.26 -13.18 29.31
N LEU A 223 -11.82 -12.72 28.13
CA LEU A 223 -10.41 -12.76 27.72
C LEU A 223 -9.51 -12.04 28.73
N ARG A 224 -8.37 -12.68 29.04
CA ARG A 224 -7.28 -12.15 29.89
C ARG A 224 -7.76 -11.54 31.21
N GLY A 225 -8.55 -12.30 31.98
CA GLY A 225 -9.05 -11.88 33.29
C GLY A 225 -10.33 -11.05 33.25
N GLY A 226 -10.82 -10.78 32.05
CA GLY A 226 -12.09 -10.11 31.77
C GLY A 226 -12.10 -8.61 32.12
N CYS A 227 -13.15 -7.93 31.69
CA CYS A 227 -13.41 -6.55 32.11
C CYS A 227 -14.53 -6.50 33.15
N LYS A 228 -14.51 -5.49 34.04
CA LYS A 228 -15.75 -5.08 34.74
C LYS A 228 -16.79 -4.76 33.66
N ALA A 229 -18.08 -4.98 33.93
CA ALA A 229 -19.15 -4.70 32.96
C ALA A 229 -18.93 -3.31 32.31
N GLN A 230 -18.69 -3.28 31.00
CA GLN A 230 -18.47 -2.08 30.17
C GLN A 230 -17.16 -1.29 30.44
N GLY A 231 -16.15 -1.90 31.07
CA GLY A 231 -14.82 -1.31 31.27
C GLY A 231 -13.80 -1.71 30.19
N MET A 232 -12.75 -0.90 30.02
CA MET A 232 -11.69 -1.17 29.05
C MET A 232 -10.92 -2.48 29.38
N PRO A 233 -10.66 -3.37 28.41
CA PRO A 233 -9.89 -4.60 28.63
C PRO A 233 -8.38 -4.29 28.69
N LYS A 234 -7.86 -4.04 29.90
CA LYS A 234 -6.47 -3.55 30.11
C LYS A 234 -5.35 -4.53 29.77
N GLU A 235 -5.66 -5.82 29.66
CA GLU A 235 -4.67 -6.86 29.32
C GLU A 235 -4.63 -7.13 27.80
N TRP A 236 -5.48 -6.47 27.01
CA TRP A 236 -5.39 -6.51 25.54
C TRP A 236 -4.24 -5.60 25.07
N THR A 237 -3.68 -5.90 23.90
CA THR A 237 -2.55 -5.15 23.37
C THR A 237 -2.97 -3.72 23.08
N ALA A 238 -2.24 -2.74 23.59
CA ALA A 238 -2.47 -1.35 23.26
C ALA A 238 -2.02 -1.08 21.82
N VAL A 239 -2.93 -0.57 21.02
CA VAL A 239 -2.62 -0.19 19.66
C VAL A 239 -1.73 1.05 19.70
N GLY A 240 -0.61 0.99 18.96
CA GLY A 240 0.48 1.97 19.02
C GLY A 240 1.59 1.71 20.06
N SER A 241 1.57 0.56 20.75
CA SER A 241 2.78 -0.01 21.37
C SER A 241 3.63 -0.74 20.32
N GLU A 242 4.93 -0.98 20.59
CA GLU A 242 6.02 -1.34 19.65
C GLU A 242 5.75 -2.46 18.61
N THR A 243 4.62 -3.17 18.66
CA THR A 243 4.21 -4.22 17.72
C THR A 243 3.09 -3.83 16.75
N ALA A 244 2.39 -2.70 16.96
CA ALA A 244 1.33 -2.21 16.08
C ALA A 244 1.88 -1.09 15.19
N THR A 245 2.75 -1.46 14.25
CA THR A 245 3.17 -0.53 13.20
C THR A 245 1.91 -0.14 12.42
N HIS A 246 1.60 1.17 12.33
CA HIS A 246 0.59 1.88 11.49
C HIS A 246 -0.47 2.66 12.28
N ASP A 247 -0.88 2.20 13.45
CA ASP A 247 -2.08 2.76 14.10
C ASP A 247 -1.81 3.79 15.21
N ALA A 248 -0.56 3.89 15.69
CA ALA A 248 -0.18 4.85 16.74
C ALA A 248 -0.47 6.31 16.37
N ASP A 249 -0.27 6.64 15.09
CA ASP A 249 -0.42 8.00 14.56
C ASP A 249 -1.89 8.38 14.30
N ILE A 250 -2.81 7.41 14.32
CA ILE A 250 -4.25 7.59 14.03
C ILE A 250 -5.04 7.94 15.30
N VAL A 251 -4.56 7.51 16.48
CA VAL A 251 -5.20 7.80 17.77
C VAL A 251 -4.87 9.23 18.19
N SER A 252 -5.73 10.19 17.87
CA SER A 252 -5.52 11.59 18.27
C SER A 252 -5.72 11.86 19.76
N GLY A 253 -6.28 10.89 20.48
CA GLY A 253 -6.52 10.95 21.91
C GLY A 253 -7.44 9.82 22.36
N GLY A 254 -7.25 9.34 23.60
CA GLY A 254 -7.97 8.20 24.17
C GLY A 254 -7.14 6.90 24.15
N GLU A 255 -7.82 5.76 24.22
CA GLU A 255 -7.19 4.45 24.32
C GLU A 255 -7.87 3.44 23.39
N TRP A 256 -7.08 2.80 22.54
CA TRP A 256 -7.50 1.72 21.66
C TRP A 256 -6.69 0.46 21.98
N ARG A 257 -7.40 -0.66 22.20
CA ARG A 257 -6.78 -1.97 22.40
C ARG A 257 -7.39 -3.03 21.50
N GLU A 258 -6.58 -4.03 21.19
CA GLU A 258 -6.98 -5.15 20.36
C GLU A 258 -6.53 -6.50 20.91
N PHE A 259 -7.28 -7.53 20.53
CA PHE A 259 -6.89 -8.92 20.68
C PHE A 259 -7.00 -9.61 19.31
N VAL A 260 -5.88 -10.08 18.78
CA VAL A 260 -5.82 -10.73 17.47
C VAL A 260 -6.26 -12.18 17.59
N LEU A 261 -7.35 -12.55 16.91
CA LEU A 261 -7.81 -13.93 16.78
C LEU A 261 -7.10 -14.62 15.61
N PHE A 262 -7.04 -13.93 14.47
CA PHE A 262 -6.36 -14.39 13.26
C PHE A 262 -5.57 -13.23 12.65
N GLY A 263 -4.29 -13.47 12.32
CA GLY A 263 -3.36 -12.51 11.72
C GLY A 263 -2.06 -13.21 11.33
N ALA A 264 -1.16 -12.52 10.63
CA ALA A 264 0.08 -13.11 10.10
C ALA A 264 0.93 -13.76 11.21
N SER A 265 1.09 -13.02 12.32
CA SER A 265 1.90 -13.41 13.47
C SER A 265 1.10 -14.09 14.60
N ALA A 266 -0.20 -14.32 14.41
CA ALA A 266 -1.04 -14.94 15.42
C ALA A 266 -0.73 -16.44 15.56
N PRO A 267 -0.48 -16.97 16.78
CA PRO A 267 -0.31 -18.40 17.00
C PRO A 267 -1.52 -19.20 16.48
N ARG A 268 -1.28 -20.33 15.81
CA ARG A 268 -2.31 -21.14 15.16
C ARG A 268 -2.54 -22.47 15.88
N GLY A 269 -3.69 -23.08 15.60
CA GLY A 269 -4.04 -24.41 16.09
C GLY A 269 -4.68 -24.41 17.49
N PRO A 270 -5.01 -25.61 18.00
CA PRO A 270 -5.82 -25.79 19.21
C PRO A 270 -5.13 -25.26 20.48
N ASP A 271 -3.81 -25.15 20.47
CA ASP A 271 -3.02 -24.64 21.60
C ASP A 271 -2.80 -23.13 21.56
N SER A 272 -3.36 -22.41 20.58
CA SER A 272 -3.32 -20.95 20.57
C SER A 272 -4.15 -20.35 21.70
N GLU A 273 -3.79 -19.15 22.18
CA GLU A 273 -4.59 -18.43 23.19
C GLU A 273 -6.01 -18.18 22.67
N ALA A 274 -6.15 -17.77 21.41
CA ALA A 274 -7.43 -17.56 20.76
C ALA A 274 -8.31 -18.82 20.78
N ALA A 275 -7.77 -19.99 20.38
CA ALA A 275 -8.54 -21.24 20.38
C ALA A 275 -8.93 -21.71 21.79
N ARG A 276 -8.08 -21.50 22.80
CA ARG A 276 -8.38 -21.88 24.19
C ARG A 276 -9.38 -20.95 24.86
N CYS A 277 -9.25 -19.64 24.64
CA CYS A 277 -10.05 -18.64 25.35
C CYS A 277 -11.32 -18.23 24.60
N CYS A 278 -11.34 -18.39 23.27
CA CYS A 278 -12.47 -18.08 22.41
C CYS A 278 -12.86 -19.26 21.49
N PRO A 279 -13.05 -20.49 22.03
CA PRO A 279 -13.28 -21.68 21.22
C PRO A 279 -14.52 -21.57 20.33
N LYS A 280 -15.61 -20.94 20.80
CA LYS A 280 -16.83 -20.78 20.01
C LYS A 280 -16.63 -19.75 18.90
N THR A 281 -15.98 -18.64 19.20
CA THR A 281 -15.66 -17.58 18.22
C THR A 281 -14.77 -18.13 17.11
N VAL A 282 -13.66 -18.80 17.49
CA VAL A 282 -12.72 -19.39 16.53
C VAL A 282 -13.42 -20.40 15.64
N ALA A 283 -14.19 -21.33 16.22
CA ALA A 283 -14.93 -22.34 15.45
C ALA A 283 -15.98 -21.71 14.51
N ALA A 284 -16.68 -20.66 14.94
CA ALA A 284 -17.64 -19.96 14.10
C ALA A 284 -16.95 -19.28 12.91
N ILE A 285 -15.84 -18.58 13.14
CA ILE A 285 -15.11 -17.85 12.10
C ILE A 285 -14.43 -18.80 11.10
N GLU A 286 -13.78 -19.87 11.56
CA GLU A 286 -13.17 -20.86 10.66
C GLU A 286 -14.21 -21.54 9.77
N ARG A 287 -15.41 -21.78 10.29
CA ARG A 287 -16.52 -22.39 9.55
C ARG A 287 -17.17 -21.44 8.56
N LEU A 288 -17.50 -20.22 9.00
CA LEU A 288 -18.26 -19.25 8.21
C LEU A 288 -17.39 -18.48 7.20
N LEU A 289 -16.13 -18.25 7.55
CA LEU A 289 -15.24 -17.30 6.88
C LEU A 289 -13.83 -17.88 6.64
N PRO A 290 -13.68 -19.09 6.08
CA PRO A 290 -12.36 -19.70 5.89
C PRO A 290 -11.44 -18.87 5.00
N ALA A 291 -12.00 -18.17 4.00
CA ALA A 291 -11.22 -17.30 3.11
C ALA A 291 -10.69 -16.05 3.82
N ALA A 292 -11.42 -15.50 4.81
CA ALA A 292 -10.95 -14.39 5.63
C ALA A 292 -9.86 -14.85 6.62
N VAL A 293 -9.99 -16.06 7.17
CA VAL A 293 -8.93 -16.67 7.99
C VAL A 293 -7.64 -16.84 7.16
N ALA A 294 -7.75 -17.36 5.94
CA ALA A 294 -6.61 -17.49 5.03
C ALA A 294 -5.99 -16.13 4.68
N MET A 295 -6.81 -15.11 4.38
CA MET A 295 -6.33 -13.73 4.19
C MET A 295 -5.54 -13.23 5.39
N ALA A 296 -6.08 -13.42 6.60
CA ALA A 296 -5.44 -12.94 7.81
C ALA A 296 -4.08 -13.59 8.04
N GLN A 297 -3.98 -14.88 7.75
CA GLN A 297 -2.74 -15.65 7.82
C GLN A 297 -1.68 -15.22 6.80
N LEU A 298 -2.09 -14.64 5.66
CA LEU A 298 -1.21 -14.05 4.66
C LEU A 298 -0.75 -12.63 5.05
N GLY A 299 -1.29 -12.04 6.13
CA GLY A 299 -0.98 -10.65 6.52
C GLY A 299 -1.67 -9.59 5.67
N VAL A 300 -2.68 -9.98 4.89
CA VAL A 300 -3.47 -9.06 4.05
C VAL A 300 -4.71 -8.54 4.78
N GLY A 301 -4.99 -9.04 5.98
CA GLY A 301 -6.09 -8.61 6.83
C GLY A 301 -5.90 -9.18 8.23
N GLU A 302 -6.86 -8.92 9.10
CA GLU A 302 -6.88 -9.45 10.45
C GLU A 302 -8.32 -9.65 10.90
N ILE A 303 -8.50 -10.56 11.86
CA ILE A 303 -9.75 -10.76 12.58
C ILE A 303 -9.44 -10.54 14.05
N ILE A 304 -10.01 -9.48 14.63
CA ILE A 304 -9.64 -8.99 15.95
C ILE A 304 -10.87 -8.62 16.77
N PHE A 305 -10.76 -8.73 18.09
CA PHE A 305 -11.59 -7.91 18.96
C PHE A 305 -10.98 -6.51 19.09
N SER A 306 -11.77 -5.48 18.86
CA SER A 306 -11.35 -4.07 18.90
C SER A 306 -12.14 -3.32 19.96
N ALA A 307 -11.43 -2.86 21.01
CA ALA A 307 -11.99 -2.10 22.12
C ALA A 307 -11.55 -0.64 22.05
N LEU A 308 -12.50 0.29 22.11
CA LEU A 308 -12.26 1.73 22.01
C LEU A 308 -12.79 2.44 23.25
N ALA A 309 -11.93 3.11 24.01
CA ALA A 309 -12.28 3.77 25.26
C ALA A 309 -13.17 5.02 25.04
N PRO A 310 -13.92 5.46 26.07
CA PRO A 310 -14.64 6.73 26.08
C PRO A 310 -13.77 7.92 25.65
N GLY A 311 -14.34 8.86 24.91
CA GLY A 311 -13.66 10.07 24.44
C GLY A 311 -12.60 9.84 23.35
N THR A 312 -12.43 8.60 22.88
CA THR A 312 -11.39 8.28 21.88
C THR A 312 -11.81 8.72 20.49
N ARG A 313 -10.84 9.19 19.71
CA ARG A 313 -10.97 9.54 18.29
C ARG A 313 -9.90 8.84 17.46
N LEU A 314 -10.34 8.16 16.41
CA LEU A 314 -9.48 7.71 15.32
C LEU A 314 -9.63 8.69 14.18
N LEU A 315 -8.54 9.38 13.85
CA LEU A 315 -8.51 10.42 12.82
C LEU A 315 -8.95 9.88 11.45
N PRO A 316 -9.42 10.75 10.54
CA PRO A 316 -9.78 10.33 9.19
C PRO A 316 -8.58 9.70 8.46
N HIS A 317 -8.73 8.47 7.99
CA HIS A 317 -7.71 7.74 7.22
C HIS A 317 -8.36 6.80 6.19
N CYS A 318 -7.57 6.34 5.23
CA CYS A 318 -7.95 5.25 4.33
C CYS A 318 -7.08 4.03 4.64
N ALA A 319 -7.63 2.83 4.54
CA ALA A 319 -6.84 1.62 4.56
C ALA A 319 -5.92 1.54 3.33
N SER A 320 -4.92 0.66 3.42
CA SER A 320 -3.87 0.55 2.40
C SER A 320 -4.36 0.01 1.05
N SER A 321 -5.49 -0.70 1.00
CA SER A 321 -5.98 -1.33 -0.23
C SER A 321 -7.49 -1.56 -0.27
N ASN A 322 -8.08 -1.56 -1.49
CA ASN A 322 -9.49 -1.85 -1.77
C ASN A 322 -9.79 -3.32 -2.10
N ILE A 323 -8.82 -4.23 -2.00
CA ILE A 323 -9.02 -5.67 -2.28
C ILE A 323 -9.78 -6.41 -1.18
N ARG A 324 -10.14 -5.72 -0.10
CA ARG A 324 -10.82 -6.27 1.07
C ARG A 324 -11.91 -5.31 1.55
N LEU A 325 -12.91 -5.87 2.21
CA LEU A 325 -13.93 -5.13 2.95
C LEU A 325 -13.79 -5.42 4.44
N THR A 326 -14.44 -4.59 5.25
CA THR A 326 -14.46 -4.73 6.71
C THR A 326 -15.89 -4.93 7.21
N CYS A 327 -16.05 -5.93 8.09
CA CYS A 327 -17.26 -6.16 8.86
C CYS A 327 -16.98 -5.90 10.34
N HIS A 328 -17.81 -5.10 10.99
CA HIS A 328 -17.86 -4.98 12.45
C HIS A 328 -19.13 -5.63 12.97
N LEU A 329 -19.00 -6.71 13.76
CA LEU A 329 -20.09 -7.21 14.60
C LEU A 329 -20.08 -6.46 15.93
N GLY A 330 -21.19 -5.81 16.28
CA GLY A 330 -21.36 -5.11 17.56
C GLY A 330 -21.41 -6.07 18.75
N LEU A 331 -20.50 -5.92 19.73
CA LEU A 331 -20.47 -6.74 20.95
C LEU A 331 -20.86 -5.95 22.20
N VAL A 332 -20.30 -4.74 22.34
CA VAL A 332 -20.68 -3.74 23.35
C VAL A 332 -20.76 -2.40 22.65
N CYS A 333 -21.96 -1.87 22.48
CA CYS A 333 -22.20 -0.72 21.60
C CYS A 333 -22.91 0.42 22.35
N PRO A 334 -22.15 1.24 23.10
CA PRO A 334 -22.76 2.34 23.84
C PRO A 334 -23.20 3.46 22.89
N LYS A 335 -24.33 4.10 23.23
CA LYS A 335 -24.84 5.23 22.45
C LYS A 335 -23.83 6.37 22.42
N GLY A 336 -23.53 6.88 21.23
CA GLY A 336 -22.48 7.89 21.00
C GLY A 336 -21.20 7.33 20.38
N ALA A 337 -21.04 6.00 20.32
CA ALA A 337 -20.01 5.41 19.47
C ALA A 337 -20.47 5.37 18.01
N ARG A 338 -19.72 6.04 17.13
CA ARG A 338 -20.04 6.21 15.71
C ARG A 338 -18.82 6.09 14.81
N ILE A 339 -19.06 5.72 13.56
CA ILE A 339 -18.06 5.62 12.49
C ILE A 339 -18.56 6.40 11.29
N LYS A 340 -17.70 7.17 10.64
CA LYS A 340 -18.00 7.81 9.36
C LYS A 340 -17.22 7.09 8.28
N VAL A 341 -17.88 6.71 7.19
CA VAL A 341 -17.21 6.16 6.00
C VAL A 341 -17.66 6.96 4.79
N GLY A 342 -16.71 7.51 4.06
CA GLY A 342 -16.97 8.56 3.07
C GLY A 342 -17.61 9.79 3.72
N HIS A 343 -18.86 10.09 3.37
CA HIS A 343 -19.56 11.28 3.84
C HIS A 343 -20.66 11.03 4.89
N THR A 344 -20.97 9.77 5.21
CA THR A 344 -22.09 9.41 6.09
C THR A 344 -21.61 8.75 7.39
N TRP A 345 -22.27 9.12 8.50
CA TRP A 345 -22.08 8.50 9.80
C TRP A 345 -23.00 7.27 9.95
N GLY A 346 -22.45 6.22 10.54
CA GLY A 346 -23.15 5.05 11.04
C GLY A 346 -22.86 4.81 12.52
N GLU A 347 -23.69 3.98 13.13
CA GLU A 347 -23.56 3.54 14.53
C GLU A 347 -23.56 2.01 14.57
N TRP A 348 -23.10 1.45 15.70
CA TRP A 348 -23.17 0.00 15.92
C TRP A 348 -24.37 -0.35 16.78
N GLU A 349 -24.98 -1.49 16.47
CA GLU A 349 -25.99 -2.15 17.30
C GLU A 349 -25.43 -3.49 17.79
N GLU A 350 -25.67 -3.82 19.05
CA GLU A 350 -25.25 -5.10 19.61
C GLU A 350 -25.89 -6.27 18.85
N GLY A 351 -25.07 -7.25 18.48
CA GLY A 351 -25.51 -8.40 17.70
C GLY A 351 -25.75 -8.13 16.22
N LYS A 352 -25.46 -6.92 15.71
CA LYS A 352 -25.59 -6.58 14.29
C LYS A 352 -24.25 -6.35 13.60
N CYS A 353 -24.17 -6.81 12.35
CA CYS A 353 -23.02 -6.58 11.49
C CYS A 353 -23.18 -5.27 10.71
N VAL A 354 -22.10 -4.50 10.67
CA VAL A 354 -21.95 -3.29 9.85
C VAL A 354 -20.84 -3.55 8.83
N PHE A 355 -21.13 -3.32 7.54
CA PHE A 355 -20.20 -3.58 6.44
C PHE A 355 -19.81 -2.31 5.73
N PHE A 356 -18.52 -2.13 5.54
CA PHE A 356 -17.97 -0.96 4.87
C PHE A 356 -16.66 -1.30 4.18
N ASP A 357 -16.30 -0.45 3.23
CA ASP A 357 -14.99 -0.50 2.60
C ASP A 357 -14.05 0.47 3.35
N ASP A 358 -13.08 -0.07 4.09
CA ASP A 358 -12.13 0.74 4.86
C ASP A 358 -11.09 1.44 3.96
N SER A 359 -11.05 1.16 2.65
CA SER A 359 -10.27 1.95 1.68
C SER A 359 -10.91 3.31 1.36
N PHE A 360 -12.17 3.53 1.75
CA PHE A 360 -12.76 4.86 1.83
C PHE A 360 -12.26 5.61 3.05
N LEU A 361 -12.16 6.93 2.94
CA LEU A 361 -11.84 7.81 4.06
C LEU A 361 -12.84 7.56 5.20
N HIS A 362 -12.33 7.16 6.35
CA HIS A 362 -13.16 6.86 7.50
C HIS A 362 -12.56 7.37 8.81
N GLU A 363 -13.43 7.72 9.75
CA GLU A 363 -13.07 8.18 11.09
C GLU A 363 -13.99 7.55 12.12
N ILE A 364 -13.49 7.36 13.34
CA ILE A 364 -14.26 6.77 14.44
C ILE A 364 -14.24 7.68 15.65
N ALA A 365 -15.41 7.82 16.28
CA ALA A 365 -15.57 8.56 17.51
C ALA A 365 -16.32 7.71 18.55
N ASN A 366 -15.74 7.57 19.75
CA ASN A 366 -16.49 7.09 20.91
C ASN A 366 -16.83 8.28 21.82
N ASP A 367 -18.00 8.89 21.61
CA ASP A 367 -18.53 9.97 22.45
C ASP A 367 -19.30 9.47 23.68
N ALA A 368 -19.36 8.15 23.88
CA ALA A 368 -20.06 7.56 25.00
C ALA A 368 -19.23 7.61 26.29
N GLU A 369 -19.88 7.29 27.42
CA GLU A 369 -19.26 7.21 28.74
C GLU A 369 -18.63 5.82 29.03
N SER A 370 -18.78 4.85 28.11
CA SER A 370 -18.25 3.49 28.26
C SER A 370 -17.55 2.96 27.01
N VAL A 371 -16.87 1.82 27.15
CA VAL A 371 -16.09 1.21 26.07
C VAL A 371 -16.99 0.72 24.93
N ARG A 372 -16.53 0.90 23.69
CA ARG A 372 -17.10 0.22 22.52
C ARG A 372 -16.26 -1.01 22.19
N ILE A 373 -16.88 -2.18 22.04
CA ILE A 373 -16.22 -3.42 21.64
C ILE A 373 -16.92 -3.99 20.41
N VAL A 374 -16.15 -4.31 19.37
CA VAL A 374 -16.61 -5.01 18.17
C VAL A 374 -15.70 -6.18 17.87
N LEU A 375 -16.24 -7.19 17.18
CA LEU A 375 -15.43 -8.12 16.40
C LEU A 375 -15.24 -7.51 15.01
N LEU A 376 -14.00 -7.15 14.68
CA LEU A 376 -13.59 -6.64 13.37
C LEU A 376 -13.10 -7.81 12.52
N ILE A 377 -13.66 -7.94 11.32
CA ILE A 377 -13.33 -8.98 10.37
C ILE A 377 -12.97 -8.30 9.05
N ARG A 378 -11.72 -8.41 8.61
CA ARG A 378 -11.33 -8.10 7.23
C ARG A 378 -11.52 -9.33 6.37
N PHE A 379 -12.19 -9.20 5.23
CA PHE A 379 -12.49 -10.29 4.31
C PHE A 379 -12.35 -9.83 2.85
N TRP A 380 -12.16 -10.76 1.91
CA TRP A 380 -11.92 -10.42 0.51
C TRP A 380 -13.09 -9.63 -0.08
N HIS A 381 -12.78 -8.66 -0.94
CA HIS A 381 -13.80 -8.00 -1.73
C HIS A 381 -14.59 -9.06 -2.53
N PRO A 382 -15.94 -9.02 -2.56
CA PRO A 382 -16.75 -10.10 -3.13
C PRO A 382 -16.54 -10.31 -4.64
N GLU A 383 -16.10 -9.26 -5.34
CA GLU A 383 -15.78 -9.31 -6.78
C GLU A 383 -14.31 -9.68 -7.05
N LEU A 384 -13.52 -10.00 -6.02
CA LEU A 384 -12.14 -10.42 -6.21
C LEU A 384 -12.07 -11.88 -6.67
N GLU A 385 -11.39 -12.12 -7.77
CA GLU A 385 -11.12 -13.47 -8.27
C GLU A 385 -10.08 -14.16 -7.36
N LEU A 386 -10.57 -15.01 -6.45
CA LEU A 386 -9.75 -15.63 -5.40
C LEU A 386 -8.61 -16.51 -5.94
N ASP A 387 -8.77 -17.09 -7.13
CA ASP A 387 -7.73 -17.85 -7.83
C ASP A 387 -6.57 -16.96 -8.33
N LYS A 388 -6.80 -15.66 -8.48
CA LYS A 388 -5.79 -14.68 -8.91
C LYS A 388 -5.23 -13.82 -7.78
N VAL A 389 -5.69 -14.01 -6.53
CA VAL A 389 -5.26 -13.20 -5.37
C VAL A 389 -3.75 -13.12 -5.26
N MET A 390 -3.02 -14.22 -5.41
CA MET A 390 -1.55 -14.19 -5.32
C MET A 390 -0.92 -13.30 -6.39
N GLN A 391 -1.43 -13.33 -7.62
CA GLN A 391 -0.95 -12.46 -8.70
C GLN A 391 -1.24 -10.99 -8.41
N ILE A 392 -2.43 -10.70 -7.86
CA ILE A 392 -2.82 -9.33 -7.46
C ILE A 392 -1.90 -8.82 -6.35
N LEU A 393 -1.61 -9.66 -5.34
CA LEU A 393 -0.69 -9.32 -4.25
C LEU A 393 0.74 -9.09 -4.75
N GLU A 394 1.27 -9.99 -5.59
CA GLU A 394 2.59 -9.88 -6.21
C GLU A 394 2.73 -8.59 -7.04
N GLN A 395 1.70 -8.26 -7.82
CA GLN A 395 1.66 -7.01 -8.58
C GLN A 395 1.67 -5.79 -7.65
N GLY A 396 0.89 -5.81 -6.56
CA GLY A 396 0.88 -4.76 -5.55
C GLY A 396 2.25 -4.58 -4.85
N VAL A 397 2.96 -5.68 -4.56
CA VAL A 397 4.33 -5.63 -4.00
C VAL A 397 5.26 -4.89 -4.97
N LYS A 398 5.23 -5.30 -6.23
CA LYS A 398 6.09 -4.74 -7.27
C LYS A 398 5.83 -3.26 -7.47
N GLU A 399 4.57 -2.84 -7.51
CA GLU A 399 4.20 -1.43 -7.62
C GLU A 399 4.69 -0.61 -6.43
N PHE A 400 4.61 -1.17 -5.23
CA PHE A 400 5.11 -0.53 -4.02
C PHE A 400 6.64 -0.38 -4.04
N GLU A 401 7.36 -1.43 -4.45
CA GLU A 401 8.81 -1.41 -4.61
C GLU A 401 9.24 -0.38 -5.67
N ASP A 402 8.54 -0.35 -6.81
CA ASP A 402 8.79 0.62 -7.89
C ASP A 402 8.54 2.06 -7.41
N MET A 403 7.45 2.31 -6.68
CA MET A 403 7.17 3.61 -6.08
C MET A 403 8.26 4.02 -5.09
N ASN A 404 8.67 3.15 -4.17
CA ASN A 404 9.73 3.46 -3.21
C ASN A 404 11.07 3.73 -3.90
N ARG A 405 11.37 2.98 -4.96
CA ARG A 405 12.54 3.22 -5.81
C ARG A 405 12.49 4.63 -6.40
N MET A 406 11.35 5.03 -6.98
CA MET A 406 11.17 6.35 -7.60
C MET A 406 11.21 7.51 -6.59
N ARG A 407 10.81 7.29 -5.34
CA ARG A 407 10.90 8.28 -4.26
C ARG A 407 12.34 8.55 -3.83
N MET A 408 13.14 7.49 -3.77
CA MET A 408 14.46 7.51 -3.13
C MET A 408 15.62 7.60 -4.11
N SER A 409 15.39 7.25 -5.37
CA SER A 409 16.42 7.25 -6.41
C SER A 409 16.05 8.23 -7.52
N PRO A 410 16.92 9.20 -7.85
CA PRO A 410 16.67 10.06 -8.98
C PRO A 410 16.66 9.25 -10.28
N PRO A 411 15.84 9.62 -11.28
CA PRO A 411 16.00 9.14 -12.64
C PRO A 411 17.46 9.12 -13.10
N MET A 412 18.01 7.92 -13.31
CA MET A 412 19.38 7.71 -13.72
C MET A 412 19.48 7.80 -15.25
N THR A 413 19.89 8.96 -15.76
CA THR A 413 20.16 9.14 -17.19
C THR A 413 21.52 8.57 -17.57
N ALA A 414 21.80 8.41 -18.87
CA ALA A 414 23.09 7.93 -19.34
C ALA A 414 24.25 8.83 -18.87
N LEU A 415 24.05 10.16 -18.90
CA LEU A 415 25.05 11.11 -18.43
C LEU A 415 25.23 11.07 -16.92
N ALA A 416 24.13 10.96 -16.16
CA ALA A 416 24.19 10.80 -14.71
C ALA A 416 24.97 9.54 -14.31
N ALA A 417 24.73 8.41 -14.99
CA ALA A 417 25.43 7.16 -14.71
C ALA A 417 26.95 7.29 -14.93
N VAL A 418 27.37 7.95 -16.02
CA VAL A 418 28.80 8.20 -16.30
C VAL A 418 29.41 9.05 -15.19
N LYS A 419 28.79 10.19 -14.84
CA LYS A 419 29.32 11.12 -13.83
C LYS A 419 29.35 10.50 -12.42
N VAL A 420 28.37 9.68 -12.07
CA VAL A 420 28.36 8.94 -10.79
C VAL A 420 29.53 7.97 -10.74
N ASN A 421 29.75 7.20 -11.80
CA ASN A 421 30.87 6.25 -11.85
C ASN A 421 32.22 6.97 -11.73
N GLU A 422 32.41 8.09 -12.42
CA GLU A 422 33.60 8.93 -12.31
C GLU A 422 33.81 9.45 -10.88
N ALA A 423 32.76 10.02 -10.27
CA ALA A 423 32.82 10.54 -8.90
C ALA A 423 33.13 9.45 -7.87
N MET A 424 32.49 8.27 -7.98
CA MET A 424 32.72 7.15 -7.05
C MET A 424 34.13 6.54 -7.19
N ALA A 425 34.67 6.50 -8.42
CA ALA A 425 36.04 6.06 -8.67
C ALA A 425 37.05 7.02 -8.03
N THR A 426 36.82 8.33 -8.08
CA THR A 426 37.69 9.32 -7.42
C THR A 426 37.60 9.27 -5.89
N ALA A 427 36.43 8.93 -5.33
CA ALA A 427 36.22 8.84 -3.89
C ALA A 427 36.83 7.58 -3.25
N SER A 428 37.04 6.52 -4.04
CA SER A 428 37.56 5.23 -3.56
C SER A 428 39.10 5.17 -3.47
N GLY A 429 39.82 6.18 -4.01
CA GLY A 429 41.28 6.20 -4.10
C GLY A 429 41.86 5.07 -4.97
N PRO A 430 43.10 5.19 -5.48
CA PRO A 430 43.75 4.05 -6.14
C PRO A 430 44.08 2.98 -5.09
N ALA A 431 43.64 1.74 -5.37
CA ALA A 431 43.84 0.55 -4.54
C ALA A 431 45.31 0.17 -4.37
#